data_AF-A0A957VF00-F1
#
_entry.id   AF-A0A957VF00-F1
#
_cell.length_a   1.000
_cell.length_b   1.000
_cell.length_c   1.000
_cell.angle_alpha   90.00
_cell.angle_beta   90.00
_cell.angle_gamma   90.00
#
_symmetry.space_group_name_H-M   'P 1'
#
loop_
_entity.id
_entity.type
_entity.pdbx_description
1 polymer ?
#
loop_
_entity_poly.entity_id
_entity_poly.type
_entity_poly.pdbx_seq_one_letter_code
_entity_poly.pdbx_strand_id
1 'polypeptide(L)'
;YVKGAPEETLALCTHIRCGATEQPLCEDARADVLAANNSFARAGLRVLAVATRPWSDHGPVTPATVECGLTFLGLMAMQDPPRPEVSEAVARCHHAGIRIIMITGDYGLTAASIAQRIGIVRTPLPRIITGAELDGMDDAALHEALAEEVIFARVAPEHKLRVVSTLQAAGDVVAVTGDGVNDAPALRKADIGVAMGLSGTDVAKEAADIILTDDNFASIVNAVEEGRAVYANIKKFTCYIFTSNTPEALPVILFALSGGRIPLALTVMQILAVDLGTDLAPALALGAEAAEPGVMDRPPRRLSEHVISRALLVRAYVWLGPAQALIAMAAFYYQYWQNGFAGQWLDLPGDGWIYASATAMTLAAVVTTQIGNLFAQRTTRMSIVHVGFFSNRLVWYGIVSEVVLIFLLVYVPLLQRIFGTAAFDLRNWIFLFAWAPTLLVIDEVRKALLRAKKTKPGHRWTQMNTEKTKAQISMCFFSDYETRVRIQRIPVFTV
;
A
#
# COMPACT_ATOMS: atom_id res chain seq x y z
N TYR A 1 45.28 22.90 1.12
CA TYR A 1 43.88 23.36 0.98
C TYR A 1 42.99 22.38 1.72
N VAL A 2 41.95 22.88 2.39
CA VAL A 2 40.94 22.12 3.14
C VAL A 2 39.57 22.57 2.66
N LYS A 3 38.62 21.63 2.55
CA LYS A 3 37.21 21.92 2.29
C LYS A 3 36.35 21.11 3.24
N GLY A 4 35.24 21.67 3.70
CA GLY A 4 34.36 20.97 4.64
C GLY A 4 33.08 21.74 4.93
N ALA A 5 32.39 21.30 5.99
CA ALA A 5 31.21 21.99 6.50
C ALA A 5 31.62 23.43 6.94
N PRO A 6 30.79 24.45 6.65
CA PRO A 6 31.14 25.84 6.97
C PRO A 6 31.52 26.08 8.42
N GLU A 7 30.72 25.59 9.39
CA GLU A 7 30.99 25.76 10.82
C GLU A 7 32.28 25.05 11.26
N GLU A 8 32.48 23.80 10.86
CA GLU A 8 33.65 23.00 11.24
C GLU A 8 34.94 23.59 10.64
N THR A 9 34.90 23.97 9.37
CA THR A 9 36.07 24.56 8.70
C THR A 9 36.42 25.91 9.31
N LEU A 10 35.41 26.72 9.64
CA LEU A 10 35.59 28.03 10.27
C LEU A 10 36.07 27.92 11.73
N ALA A 11 35.85 26.78 12.40
CA ALA A 11 36.43 26.49 13.72
C ALA A 11 37.95 26.28 13.68
N LEU A 12 38.47 25.85 12.53
CA LEU A 12 39.89 25.58 12.33
C LEU A 12 40.67 26.76 11.73
N CYS A 13 39.96 27.85 11.38
CA CYS A 13 40.53 29.04 10.76
C CYS A 13 40.93 30.10 11.80
N THR A 14 42.11 30.69 11.62
CA THR A 14 42.61 31.83 12.42
C THR A 14 42.66 33.13 11.61
N HIS A 15 42.68 33.02 10.28
CA HIS A 15 42.75 34.16 9.37
C HIS A 15 41.67 34.06 8.29
N ILE A 16 41.35 35.17 7.64
CA ILE A 16 40.48 35.27 6.48
C ILE A 16 41.21 36.03 5.37
N ARG A 17 41.05 35.58 4.12
CA ARG A 17 41.60 36.26 2.96
C ARG A 17 40.56 37.21 2.34
N CYS A 18 40.84 38.51 2.42
CA CYS A 18 40.05 39.56 1.78
C CYS A 18 40.85 40.13 0.61
N GLY A 19 40.51 39.74 -0.62
CA GLY A 19 41.27 40.10 -1.82
C GLY A 19 42.69 39.52 -1.79
N ALA A 20 43.70 40.39 -1.85
CA ALA A 20 45.11 40.00 -1.78
C ALA A 20 45.69 39.96 -0.36
N THR A 21 44.93 40.39 0.65
CA THR A 21 45.42 40.50 2.05
C THR A 21 44.83 39.43 2.95
N GLU A 22 45.67 38.88 3.82
CA GLU A 22 45.25 38.00 4.93
C GLU A 22 45.09 38.83 6.20
N GLN A 23 43.95 38.67 6.85
CA GLN A 23 43.61 39.39 8.09
C GLN A 23 43.21 38.38 9.17
N PRO A 24 43.43 38.67 10.46
CA PRO A 24 42.92 37.84 11.54
C PRO A 24 41.39 37.67 11.43
N LEU A 25 40.90 36.44 11.62
CA LEU A 25 39.46 36.16 11.62
C LEU A 25 38.87 36.65 12.95
N CYS A 26 38.32 37.86 12.95
CA CYS A 26 37.60 38.40 14.10
C CYS A 26 36.17 37.81 14.22
N GLU A 27 35.55 37.96 15.39
CA GLU A 27 34.19 37.46 15.64
C GLU A 27 33.15 38.09 14.70
N ASP A 28 33.30 39.36 14.33
CA ASP A 28 32.39 40.02 13.38
C ASP A 28 32.48 39.37 11.98
N ALA A 29 33.69 39.15 11.47
CA ALA A 29 33.89 38.46 10.18
C ALA A 29 33.38 37.01 10.24
N ARG A 30 33.49 36.36 11.40
CA ARG A 30 32.94 35.03 11.64
C ARG A 30 31.42 35.02 11.55
N ALA A 31 30.77 35.99 12.17
CA ALA A 31 29.33 36.18 12.12
C ALA A 31 28.84 36.45 10.69
N ASP A 32 29.57 37.25 9.92
CA ASP A 32 29.24 37.54 8.51
C ASP A 32 29.30 36.29 7.62
N VAL A 33 30.34 35.46 7.78
CA VAL A 33 30.46 34.18 7.04
C VAL A 33 29.31 33.24 7.39
N LEU A 34 28.94 33.14 8.67
CA LEU A 34 27.81 32.32 9.10
C LEU A 34 26.47 32.87 8.60
N ALA A 35 26.29 34.19 8.57
CA ALA A 35 25.11 34.83 8.00
C ALA A 35 24.98 34.54 6.49
N ALA A 36 26.09 34.60 5.74
CA ALA A 36 26.12 34.24 4.33
C ALA A 36 25.78 32.76 4.11
N ASN A 37 26.36 31.86 4.92
CA ASN A 37 26.01 30.44 4.90
C ASN A 37 24.50 30.21 5.14
N ASN A 38 23.93 30.86 6.14
CA ASN A 38 22.51 30.76 6.46
C ASN A 38 21.62 31.27 5.33
N SER A 39 22.02 32.36 4.66
CA SER A 39 21.32 32.88 3.48
C SER A 39 21.32 31.87 2.33
N PHE A 40 22.46 31.26 2.03
CA PHE A 40 22.56 30.23 0.99
C PHE A 40 21.78 28.96 1.36
N ALA A 41 21.85 28.52 2.62
CA ALA A 41 21.10 27.35 3.10
C ALA A 41 19.58 27.58 3.02
N ARG A 42 19.08 28.77 3.38
CA ARG A 42 17.65 29.14 3.21
C ARG A 42 17.22 29.18 1.75
N ALA A 43 18.14 29.50 0.84
CA ALA A 43 17.92 29.39 -0.60
C ALA A 43 18.01 27.93 -1.11
N GLY A 44 18.18 26.95 -0.23
CA GLY A 44 18.25 25.53 -0.57
C GLY A 44 19.54 25.17 -1.30
N LEU A 45 20.62 25.92 -1.07
CA LEU A 45 21.94 25.63 -1.62
C LEU A 45 22.76 24.82 -0.63
N ARG A 46 23.52 23.87 -1.14
CA ARG A 46 24.57 23.17 -0.41
C ARG A 46 25.82 24.05 -0.39
N VAL A 47 26.35 24.29 0.81
CA VAL A 47 27.48 25.21 1.01
C VAL A 47 28.69 24.44 1.51
N LEU A 48 29.84 24.67 0.89
CA LEU A 48 31.14 24.20 1.37
C LEU A 48 32.01 25.40 1.71
N ALA A 49 32.71 25.34 2.83
CA ALA A 49 33.80 26.26 3.12
C ALA A 49 35.09 25.76 2.52
N VAL A 50 35.91 26.69 2.01
CA VAL A 50 37.25 26.40 1.52
C VAL A 50 38.25 27.23 2.31
N ALA A 51 39.30 26.58 2.80
CA ALA A 51 40.36 27.20 3.56
C ALA A 51 41.72 26.69 3.05
N THR A 52 42.78 27.44 3.34
CA THR A 52 44.15 27.06 2.99
C THR A 52 45.13 27.41 4.08
N ARG A 53 46.24 26.68 4.11
CA ARG A 53 47.41 27.03 4.90
C ARG A 53 48.63 26.63 4.10
N PRO A 54 49.61 27.53 3.89
CA PRO A 54 50.91 27.16 3.36
C PRO A 54 51.55 26.13 4.29
N TRP A 55 51.91 24.97 3.77
CA TRP A 55 52.57 23.92 4.55
C TRP A 55 54.08 24.03 4.36
N SER A 56 54.78 24.49 5.40
CA SER A 56 56.23 24.62 5.43
C SER A 56 56.90 23.70 6.46
N ASP A 57 56.12 22.85 7.14
CA ASP A 57 56.59 22.03 8.25
C ASP A 57 57.04 20.63 7.77
N HIS A 58 58.10 20.09 8.37
CA HIS A 58 58.67 18.77 8.04
C HIS A 58 58.23 17.65 9.00
N GLY A 59 57.27 17.96 9.89
CA GLY A 59 56.72 17.02 10.86
C GLY A 59 55.81 15.93 10.26
N PRO A 60 55.38 14.96 11.09
CA PRO A 60 54.49 13.89 10.67
C PRO A 60 53.14 14.44 10.20
N VAL A 61 52.69 14.02 9.02
CA VAL A 61 51.43 14.44 8.40
C VAL A 61 50.28 13.68 9.05
N THR A 62 49.60 14.33 10.01
CA THR A 62 48.41 13.80 10.69
C THR A 62 47.26 14.79 10.59
N PRO A 63 45.98 14.38 10.69
CA PRO A 63 44.85 15.31 10.61
C PRO A 63 44.97 16.49 11.58
N ALA A 64 45.33 16.23 12.84
CA ALA A 64 45.50 17.26 13.87
C ALA A 64 46.64 18.25 13.57
N THR A 65 47.71 17.83 12.89
CA THR A 65 48.81 18.72 12.52
C THR A 65 48.50 19.53 11.27
N VAL A 66 47.72 18.98 10.33
CA VAL A 66 47.37 19.59 9.03
C VAL A 66 46.16 20.52 9.13
N GLU A 67 45.18 20.20 9.96
CA GLU A 67 43.87 20.88 10.06
C GLU A 67 43.85 21.94 11.19
N CYS A 68 44.86 22.79 11.28
CA CYS A 68 44.92 23.85 12.29
C CYS A 68 45.47 25.15 11.72
N GLY A 69 45.07 26.30 12.30
CA GLY A 69 45.60 27.61 11.91
C GLY A 69 45.34 27.97 10.45
N LEU A 70 44.18 27.59 9.92
CA LEU A 70 43.85 27.78 8.50
C LEU A 70 43.49 29.24 8.18
N THR A 71 43.63 29.63 6.91
CA THR A 71 43.12 30.88 6.35
C THR A 71 41.86 30.58 5.54
N PHE A 72 40.73 31.12 5.97
CA PHE A 72 39.46 31.01 5.26
C PHE A 72 39.51 31.76 3.92
N LEU A 73 39.11 31.10 2.83
CA LEU A 73 39.11 31.68 1.49
C LEU A 73 37.72 32.10 1.02
N GLY A 74 36.67 31.36 1.41
CA GLY A 74 35.31 31.66 0.98
C GLY A 74 34.36 30.48 1.08
N LEU A 75 33.11 30.74 0.71
CA LEU A 75 32.05 29.76 0.58
C LEU A 75 31.83 29.42 -0.90
N MET A 76 31.58 28.14 -1.19
CA MET A 76 31.09 27.67 -2.47
C MET A 76 29.67 27.13 -2.27
N ALA A 77 28.70 27.77 -2.91
CA ALA A 77 27.30 27.32 -2.90
C ALA A 77 26.99 26.59 -4.20
N MET A 78 26.30 25.45 -4.10
CA MET A 78 25.84 24.64 -5.22
C MET A 78 24.41 24.21 -4.99
N GLN A 79 23.64 24.00 -6.06
CA GLN A 79 22.26 23.55 -5.97
C GLN A 79 22.18 22.08 -6.38
N ASP A 80 21.53 21.27 -5.55
CA ASP A 80 21.13 19.91 -5.90
C ASP A 80 19.60 19.89 -6.03
N PRO A 81 19.04 20.01 -7.25
CA PRO A 81 17.60 20.13 -7.41
C PRO A 81 16.92 18.78 -7.15
N PRO A 82 15.78 18.77 -6.42
CA PRO A 82 14.97 17.56 -6.31
C PRO A 82 14.41 17.18 -7.69
N ARG A 83 14.18 15.88 -7.90
CA ARG A 83 13.60 15.40 -9.15
C ARG A 83 12.17 15.92 -9.29
N PRO A 84 11.71 16.33 -10.49
CA PRO A 84 10.39 16.93 -10.70
C PRO A 84 9.23 16.08 -10.18
N GLU A 85 9.32 14.76 -10.35
CA GLU A 85 8.31 13.77 -9.96
C GLU A 85 8.12 13.63 -8.45
N VAL A 86 9.10 14.02 -7.64
CA VAL A 86 9.05 13.91 -6.17
C VAL A 86 7.95 14.79 -5.59
N SER A 87 7.76 16.00 -6.14
CA SER A 87 6.74 16.93 -5.63
C SER A 87 5.33 16.40 -5.84
N GLU A 88 5.06 15.80 -7.00
CA GLU A 88 3.77 15.17 -7.30
C GLU A 88 3.53 13.93 -6.42
N ALA A 89 4.57 13.12 -6.25
CA ALA A 89 4.53 11.93 -5.39
C ALA A 89 4.23 12.29 -3.92
N VAL A 90 4.89 13.32 -3.38
CA VAL A 90 4.63 13.85 -2.04
C VAL A 90 3.20 14.37 -1.92
N ALA A 91 2.70 15.09 -2.93
CA ALA A 91 1.31 15.56 -2.95
C ALA A 91 0.31 14.39 -2.92
N ARG A 92 0.54 13.33 -3.70
CA ARG A 92 -0.27 12.10 -3.69
C ARG A 92 -0.25 11.39 -2.32
N CYS A 93 0.91 11.32 -1.68
CA CYS A 93 1.03 10.77 -0.32
C CYS A 93 0.18 11.54 0.70
N HIS A 94 0.30 12.88 0.72
CA HIS A 94 -0.50 13.70 1.62
C HIS A 94 -1.99 13.61 1.33
N HIS A 95 -2.39 13.57 0.05
CA HIS A 95 -3.79 13.37 -0.35
C HIS A 95 -4.33 12.02 0.15
N ALA A 96 -3.49 10.98 0.14
CA ALA A 96 -3.78 9.66 0.68
C ALA A 96 -3.71 9.57 2.22
N GLY A 97 -3.50 10.70 2.91
CA GLY A 97 -3.41 10.78 4.37
C GLY A 97 -2.15 10.14 4.94
N ILE A 98 -1.08 10.03 4.15
CA ILE A 98 0.22 9.52 4.58
C ILE A 98 1.05 10.69 5.09
N ARG A 99 1.63 10.53 6.27
CA ARG A 99 2.54 11.50 6.84
C ARG A 99 3.95 11.22 6.35
N ILE A 100 4.68 12.27 5.99
CA ILE A 100 6.08 12.17 5.56
C ILE A 100 6.93 12.93 6.57
N ILE A 101 8.02 12.31 7.03
CA ILE A 101 8.96 12.89 7.99
C ILE A 101 10.35 12.84 7.34
N MET A 102 10.99 14.00 7.22
CA MET A 102 12.35 14.08 6.69
C MET A 102 13.35 13.88 7.83
N ILE A 103 14.29 12.97 7.64
CA ILE A 103 15.36 12.69 8.59
C ILE A 103 16.68 12.64 7.79
N THR A 104 17.63 13.52 8.08
CA THR A 104 18.84 13.67 7.24
C THR A 104 20.08 14.02 8.05
N GLY A 105 21.25 13.62 7.55
CA GLY A 105 22.55 14.11 8.04
C GLY A 105 22.86 15.57 7.64
N ASP A 106 22.09 16.17 6.73
CA ASP A 106 22.35 17.50 6.21
C ASP A 106 22.08 18.64 7.20
N TYR A 107 22.49 19.86 6.81
CA TYR A 107 22.22 21.07 7.56
C TYR A 107 20.73 21.42 7.57
N GLY A 108 20.18 21.69 8.76
CA GLY A 108 18.74 21.83 8.98
C GLY A 108 18.06 22.88 8.11
N LEU A 109 18.69 24.03 7.87
CA LEU A 109 18.12 25.08 7.01
C LEU A 109 18.02 24.64 5.54
N THR A 110 19.01 23.88 5.05
CA THR A 110 18.99 23.32 3.69
C THR A 110 17.90 22.27 3.57
N ALA A 111 17.82 21.36 4.55
CA ALA A 111 16.78 20.32 4.63
C ALA A 111 15.37 20.93 4.65
N ALA A 112 15.15 21.97 5.47
CA ALA A 112 13.88 22.69 5.53
C ALA A 112 13.51 23.35 4.19
N SER A 113 14.46 23.99 3.52
CA SER A 113 14.21 24.59 2.21
C SER A 113 13.83 23.55 1.16
N ILE A 114 14.53 22.40 1.12
CA ILE A 114 14.20 21.29 0.21
C ILE A 114 12.82 20.72 0.55
N ALA A 115 12.56 20.41 1.82
CA ALA A 115 11.29 19.85 2.29
C ALA A 115 10.09 20.73 1.95
N GLN A 116 10.23 22.06 2.06
CA GLN A 116 9.20 23.02 1.66
C GLN A 116 9.00 23.05 0.13
N ARG A 117 10.08 23.00 -0.65
CA ARG A 117 10.02 23.02 -2.12
C ARG A 117 9.28 21.81 -2.69
N ILE A 118 9.54 20.62 -2.16
CA ILE A 118 8.86 19.39 -2.60
C ILE A 118 7.54 19.13 -1.88
N GLY A 119 7.19 19.97 -0.90
CA GLY A 119 5.90 19.95 -0.22
C GLY A 119 5.76 18.92 0.91
N ILE A 120 6.87 18.37 1.44
CA ILE A 120 6.85 17.51 2.65
C ILE A 120 6.36 18.31 3.86
N VAL A 121 6.82 19.55 3.96
CA VAL A 121 6.39 20.51 4.98
C VAL A 121 5.57 21.59 4.29
N ARG A 122 4.42 21.93 4.89
CA ARG A 122 3.51 22.98 4.40
C ARG A 122 3.57 24.22 5.27
N THR A 123 4.06 24.09 6.49
CA THR A 123 4.25 25.21 7.42
C THR A 123 5.39 26.13 6.97
N PRO A 124 5.24 27.47 7.14
CA PRO A 124 6.29 28.43 6.76
C PRO A 124 7.58 28.28 7.58
N LEU A 125 7.45 27.81 8.83
CA LEU A 125 8.54 27.62 9.78
C LEU A 125 8.42 26.21 10.37
N PRO A 126 8.94 25.16 9.70
CA PRO A 126 8.99 23.82 10.28
C PRO A 126 9.84 23.82 11.54
N ARG A 127 9.47 22.94 12.48
CA ARG A 127 10.33 22.63 13.61
C ARG A 127 11.49 21.78 13.11
N ILE A 128 12.72 22.27 13.29
CA ILE A 128 13.95 21.53 12.99
C ILE A 128 14.51 21.03 14.30
N ILE A 129 14.78 19.73 14.39
CA ILE A 129 15.42 19.10 15.55
C ILE A 129 16.75 18.53 15.10
N THR A 130 17.83 18.99 15.73
CA THR A 130 19.18 18.49 15.47
C THR A 130 19.44 17.19 16.22
N GLY A 131 20.44 16.41 15.80
CA GLY A 131 20.88 15.22 16.55
C GLY A 131 21.21 15.53 18.01
N ALA A 132 21.90 16.63 18.29
CA ALA A 132 22.25 17.04 19.65
C ALA A 132 21.03 17.42 20.51
N GLU A 133 20.01 18.04 19.92
CA GLU A 133 18.75 18.30 20.63
C GLU A 133 17.98 17.01 20.89
N LEU A 134 18.02 16.07 19.94
CA LEU A 134 17.37 14.77 20.07
C LEU A 134 17.97 13.92 21.19
N ASP A 135 19.30 13.96 21.38
CA ASP A 135 19.99 13.31 22.51
C ASP A 135 19.49 13.81 23.88
N GLY A 136 19.13 15.10 23.96
CA GLY A 136 18.60 15.71 25.17
C GLY A 136 17.10 15.46 25.41
N MET A 137 16.37 14.94 24.41
CA MET A 137 14.94 14.65 24.52
C MET A 137 14.70 13.28 25.14
N ASP A 138 13.70 13.17 26.02
CA ASP A 138 13.14 11.88 26.40
C ASP A 138 12.12 11.38 25.35
N ASP A 139 11.67 10.14 25.49
CA ASP A 139 10.77 9.54 24.49
C ASP A 139 9.38 10.18 24.47
N ALA A 140 8.95 10.80 25.58
CA ALA A 140 7.68 11.52 25.65
C ALA A 140 7.74 12.84 24.88
N ALA A 141 8.81 13.61 25.07
CA ALA A 141 9.07 14.85 24.31
C ALA A 141 9.28 14.56 22.83
N LEU A 142 9.97 13.46 22.49
CA LEU A 142 10.10 13.01 21.11
C LEU A 142 8.75 12.64 20.50
N HIS A 143 7.90 11.92 21.23
CA HIS A 143 6.56 11.58 20.77
C HIS A 143 5.70 12.83 20.49
N GLU A 144 5.76 13.83 21.38
CA GLU A 144 5.05 15.11 21.20
C GLU A 144 5.59 15.89 20.00
N ALA A 145 6.92 15.97 19.83
CA ALA A 145 7.54 16.59 18.66
C ALA A 145 7.15 15.88 17.35
N LEU A 146 7.03 14.55 17.40
CA LEU A 146 6.49 13.73 16.33
C LEU A 146 4.98 13.89 16.16
N ALA A 147 4.26 14.78 16.83
CA ALA A 147 2.88 15.11 16.43
C ALA A 147 2.83 16.23 15.37
N GLU A 148 3.91 17.01 15.25
CA GLU A 148 4.00 18.21 14.41
C GLU A 148 4.69 17.92 13.04
N GLU A 149 4.71 18.92 12.16
CA GLU A 149 5.59 18.94 10.98
C GLU A 149 7.03 19.20 11.43
N VAL A 150 7.81 18.13 11.57
CA VAL A 150 9.18 18.15 12.08
C VAL A 150 10.17 17.63 11.05
N ILE A 151 11.36 18.22 11.04
CA ILE A 151 12.52 17.79 10.26
C ILE A 151 13.65 17.45 11.22
N PHE A 152 14.22 16.27 11.08
CA PHE A 152 15.40 15.87 11.83
C PHE A 152 16.66 16.08 10.98
N ALA A 153 17.63 16.83 11.49
CA ALA A 153 18.84 17.24 10.77
C ALA A 153 20.11 16.90 11.56
N ARG A 154 21.25 16.74 10.88
CA ARG A 154 22.52 16.30 11.48
C ARG A 154 22.34 15.10 12.42
N VAL A 155 21.57 14.10 11.99
CA VAL A 155 21.28 12.92 12.80
C VAL A 155 22.28 11.79 12.58
N ALA A 156 22.55 11.03 13.64
CA ALA A 156 23.33 9.80 13.60
C ALA A 156 22.44 8.57 13.27
N PRO A 157 23.02 7.42 12.88
CA PRO A 157 22.27 6.18 12.65
C PRO A 157 21.34 5.78 13.82
N GLU A 158 21.80 5.96 15.05
CA GLU A 158 21.05 5.62 16.27
C GLU A 158 19.81 6.49 16.43
N HIS A 159 19.88 7.76 16.02
CA HIS A 159 18.76 8.69 16.01
C HIS A 159 17.67 8.28 15.01
N LYS A 160 18.08 7.85 13.82
CA LYS A 160 17.16 7.32 12.78
C LYS A 160 16.37 6.14 13.34
N LEU A 161 17.06 5.19 13.97
CA LEU A 161 16.45 4.03 14.62
C LEU A 161 15.49 4.43 15.75
N ARG A 162 15.88 5.40 16.58
CA ARG A 162 15.07 5.89 17.70
C ARG A 162 13.76 6.50 17.21
N VAL A 163 13.80 7.38 16.22
CA VAL A 163 12.59 7.99 15.63
C VAL A 163 11.63 6.92 15.08
N VAL A 164 12.15 5.95 14.32
CA VAL A 164 11.34 4.83 13.79
C VAL A 164 10.71 4.04 14.93
N SER A 165 11.48 3.73 15.98
CA SER A 165 10.99 2.98 17.13
C SER A 165 9.90 3.72 17.90
N THR A 166 10.02 5.04 18.08
CA THR A 166 9.00 5.86 18.75
C THR A 166 7.70 5.95 17.93
N LEU A 167 7.79 6.06 16.60
CA LEU A 167 6.61 6.02 15.72
C LEU A 167 5.90 4.67 15.77
N GLN A 168 6.65 3.56 15.73
CA GLN A 168 6.07 2.23 15.88
C GLN A 168 5.41 2.02 17.25
N ALA A 169 6.04 2.51 18.32
CA ALA A 169 5.47 2.46 19.67
C ALA A 169 4.17 3.27 19.79
N ALA A 170 4.01 4.33 18.98
CA ALA A 170 2.77 5.10 18.86
C ALA A 170 1.65 4.36 18.09
N GLY A 171 1.96 3.22 17.47
CA GLY A 171 1.01 2.42 16.68
C GLY A 171 0.93 2.80 15.21
N ASP A 172 1.89 3.57 14.70
CA ASP A 172 2.02 3.87 13.28
C ASP A 172 2.62 2.68 12.53
N VAL A 173 2.24 2.55 11.26
CA VAL A 173 2.97 1.69 10.31
C VAL A 173 4.03 2.55 9.64
N VAL A 174 5.30 2.19 9.85
CA VAL A 174 6.43 3.02 9.44
C VAL A 174 7.10 2.42 8.22
N ALA A 175 7.10 3.18 7.12
CA ALA A 175 7.91 2.89 5.94
C ALA A 175 9.17 3.76 5.98
N VAL A 176 10.33 3.17 5.75
CA VAL A 176 11.61 3.88 5.78
C VAL A 176 12.27 3.78 4.42
N THR A 177 12.74 4.90 3.89
CA THR A 177 13.52 4.91 2.64
C THR A 177 14.95 5.33 2.93
N GLY A 178 15.95 4.61 2.42
CA GLY A 178 17.36 4.95 2.62
C GLY A 178 18.28 4.29 1.61
N ASP A 179 19.53 4.70 1.59
CA ASP A 179 20.54 4.24 0.62
C ASP A 179 21.91 3.99 1.25
N GLY A 180 22.21 4.62 2.39
CA GLY A 180 23.46 4.49 3.11
C GLY A 180 23.52 3.29 4.06
N VAL A 181 24.75 2.89 4.43
CA VAL A 181 24.99 1.93 5.54
C VAL A 181 24.39 2.44 6.86
N ASN A 182 24.38 3.76 7.03
CA ASN A 182 23.80 4.48 8.17
C ASN A 182 22.28 4.25 8.32
N ASP A 183 21.59 3.93 7.23
CA ASP A 183 20.15 3.71 7.23
C ASP A 183 19.77 2.26 7.57
N ALA A 184 20.71 1.32 7.48
CA ALA A 184 20.45 -0.11 7.61
C ALA A 184 19.74 -0.50 8.93
N PRO A 185 20.12 0.02 10.11
CA PRO A 185 19.41 -0.30 11.35
C PRO A 185 17.94 0.15 11.32
N ALA A 186 17.68 1.34 10.79
CA ALA A 186 16.34 1.91 10.70
C ALA A 186 15.49 1.24 9.61
N LEU A 187 16.08 0.91 8.45
CA LEU A 187 15.46 0.12 7.39
C LEU A 187 15.00 -1.23 7.93
N ARG A 188 15.85 -1.92 8.69
CA ARG A 188 15.55 -3.23 9.27
C ARG A 188 14.50 -3.18 10.37
N LYS A 189 14.42 -2.05 11.08
CA LYS A 189 13.45 -1.84 12.17
C LYS A 189 12.06 -1.48 11.66
N ALA A 190 11.99 -0.81 10.51
CA ALA A 190 10.74 -0.37 9.89
C ALA A 190 9.76 -1.53 9.65
N ASP A 191 8.47 -1.23 9.52
CA ASP A 191 7.50 -2.23 9.07
C ASP A 191 7.73 -2.58 7.59
N ILE A 192 8.23 -1.61 6.81
CA ILE A 192 8.70 -1.79 5.44
C ILE A 192 9.95 -0.92 5.23
N GLY A 193 11.10 -1.57 5.03
CA GLY A 193 12.33 -0.92 4.57
C GLY A 193 12.38 -0.83 3.04
N VAL A 194 12.74 0.33 2.50
CA VAL A 194 12.86 0.59 1.05
C VAL A 194 14.26 1.10 0.73
N ALA A 195 15.02 0.35 -0.05
CA ALA A 195 16.36 0.70 -0.48
C ALA A 195 16.40 1.19 -1.93
N MET A 196 17.34 2.11 -2.21
CA MET A 196 17.66 2.56 -3.57
C MET A 196 18.49 1.51 -4.31
N GLY A 197 18.12 1.19 -5.54
CA GLY A 197 18.74 0.14 -6.36
C GLY A 197 20.07 0.55 -6.99
N LEU A 198 20.18 1.79 -7.47
CA LEU A 198 21.40 2.28 -8.13
C LEU A 198 22.33 2.96 -7.13
N SER A 199 21.82 3.89 -6.30
CA SER A 199 22.62 4.62 -5.32
C SER A 199 22.87 3.83 -4.03
N GLY A 200 21.99 2.88 -3.70
CA GLY A 200 22.04 2.18 -2.42
C GLY A 200 23.20 1.22 -2.27
N THR A 201 23.80 1.23 -1.07
CA THR A 201 24.81 0.28 -0.64
C THR A 201 24.25 -1.13 -0.52
N ASP A 202 25.11 -2.15 -0.66
CA ASP A 202 24.68 -3.54 -0.51
C ASP A 202 24.12 -3.81 0.89
N VAL A 203 24.66 -3.15 1.92
CA VAL A 203 24.14 -3.25 3.29
C VAL A 203 22.72 -2.70 3.40
N ALA A 204 22.43 -1.55 2.77
CA ALA A 204 21.07 -0.99 2.76
C ALA A 204 20.09 -1.90 2.01
N LYS A 205 20.50 -2.47 0.87
CA LYS A 205 19.68 -3.39 0.07
C LYS A 205 19.34 -4.68 0.81
N GLU A 206 20.31 -5.28 1.51
CA GLU A 206 20.11 -6.49 2.32
C GLU A 206 19.26 -6.22 3.57
N ALA A 207 19.26 -4.97 4.08
CA ALA A 207 18.45 -4.58 5.23
C ALA A 207 16.99 -4.28 4.88
N ALA A 208 16.67 -3.96 3.62
CA ALA A 208 15.36 -3.54 3.15
C ALA A 208 14.47 -4.70 2.68
N ASP A 209 13.16 -4.47 2.68
CA ASP A 209 12.15 -5.42 2.16
C ASP A 209 11.83 -5.19 0.68
N ILE A 210 12.00 -3.94 0.22
CA ILE A 210 11.73 -3.50 -1.16
C ILE A 210 12.97 -2.77 -1.70
N ILE A 211 13.33 -3.05 -2.95
CA ILE A 211 14.41 -2.38 -3.67
C ILE A 211 13.83 -1.63 -4.87
N LEU A 212 14.08 -0.33 -4.96
CA LEU A 212 13.70 0.52 -6.09
C LEU A 212 14.77 0.45 -7.18
N THR A 213 14.55 -0.35 -8.20
CA THR A 213 15.52 -0.56 -9.28
C THR A 213 15.81 0.70 -10.12
N ASP A 214 14.95 1.71 -10.03
CA ASP A 214 15.00 2.96 -10.79
C ASP A 214 15.37 4.20 -9.95
N ASP A 215 15.61 4.02 -8.64
CA ASP A 215 15.87 5.11 -7.69
C ASP A 215 14.79 6.21 -7.69
N ASN A 216 13.53 5.84 -7.97
CA ASN A 216 12.43 6.80 -8.08
C ASN A 216 11.46 6.73 -6.89
N PHE A 217 11.37 7.83 -6.12
CA PHE A 217 10.42 7.96 -5.02
C PHE A 217 8.96 7.79 -5.47
N ALA A 218 8.61 8.17 -6.70
CA ALA A 218 7.25 7.99 -7.24
C ALA A 218 6.83 6.51 -7.28
N SER A 219 7.79 5.59 -7.41
CA SER A 219 7.55 4.14 -7.39
C SER A 219 7.03 3.66 -6.04
N ILE A 220 7.39 4.32 -4.93
CA ILE A 220 6.84 4.02 -3.60
C ILE A 220 5.36 4.38 -3.54
N VAL A 221 4.97 5.53 -4.10
CA VAL A 221 3.56 5.95 -4.13
C VAL A 221 2.71 4.97 -4.94
N ASN A 222 3.24 4.50 -6.06
CA ASN A 222 2.60 3.47 -6.87
C ASN A 222 2.50 2.14 -6.10
N ALA A 223 3.54 1.76 -5.36
CA ALA A 223 3.50 0.57 -4.51
C ALA A 223 2.43 0.67 -3.40
N VAL A 224 2.22 1.86 -2.83
CA VAL A 224 1.14 2.07 -1.85
C VAL A 224 -0.24 1.91 -2.51
N GLU A 225 -0.43 2.45 -3.72
CA GLU A 225 -1.67 2.29 -4.49
C GLU A 225 -1.96 0.81 -4.79
N GLU A 226 -0.96 0.07 -5.26
CA GLU A 226 -1.06 -1.36 -5.53
C GLU A 226 -1.30 -2.18 -4.25
N GLY A 227 -0.61 -1.87 -3.15
CA GLY A 227 -0.83 -2.53 -1.87
C GLY A 227 -2.27 -2.36 -1.36
N ARG A 228 -2.85 -1.16 -1.53
CA ARG A 228 -4.27 -0.91 -1.21
C ARG A 228 -5.20 -1.66 -2.15
N ALA A 229 -4.86 -1.76 -3.44
CA ALA A 229 -5.63 -2.51 -4.43
C ALA A 229 -5.65 -4.00 -4.12
N VAL A 230 -4.49 -4.61 -3.85
CA VAL A 230 -4.36 -6.02 -3.45
C VAL A 230 -5.20 -6.31 -2.20
N TYR A 231 -5.10 -5.48 -1.16
CA TYR A 231 -5.93 -5.66 0.05
C TYR A 231 -7.43 -5.59 -0.24
N ALA A 232 -7.86 -4.66 -1.10
CA ALA A 232 -9.25 -4.58 -1.53
C ALA A 232 -9.68 -5.82 -2.33
N ASN A 233 -8.83 -6.32 -3.22
CA ASN A 233 -9.09 -7.53 -4.01
C ASN A 233 -9.18 -8.77 -3.14
N ILE A 234 -8.36 -8.88 -2.08
CA ILE A 234 -8.48 -9.95 -1.09
C ILE A 234 -9.88 -9.96 -0.48
N LYS A 235 -10.41 -8.80 -0.10
CA LYS A 235 -11.80 -8.69 0.39
C LYS A 235 -12.83 -9.07 -0.68
N LYS A 236 -12.62 -8.73 -1.95
CA LYS A 236 -13.54 -9.07 -3.05
C LYS A 236 -13.62 -10.58 -3.26
N PHE A 237 -12.49 -11.27 -3.44
CA PHE A 237 -12.51 -12.72 -3.67
C PHE A 237 -12.93 -13.49 -2.40
N THR A 238 -12.60 -12.99 -1.20
CA THR A 238 -13.09 -13.62 0.05
C THR A 238 -14.61 -13.51 0.16
N CYS A 239 -15.18 -12.35 -0.22
CA CYS A 239 -16.64 -12.19 -0.26
C CYS A 239 -17.28 -13.07 -1.34
N TYR A 240 -16.61 -13.25 -2.48
CA TYR A 240 -17.06 -14.15 -3.54
C TYR A 240 -17.21 -15.58 -3.03
N ILE A 241 -16.15 -16.13 -2.42
CA ILE A 241 -16.14 -17.49 -1.85
C ILE A 241 -17.19 -17.63 -0.76
N PHE A 242 -17.23 -16.73 0.24
CA PHE A 242 -18.20 -16.86 1.33
C PHE A 242 -19.67 -16.76 0.89
N THR A 243 -19.94 -16.22 -0.31
CA THR A 243 -21.31 -16.15 -0.82
C THR A 243 -21.83 -17.54 -1.24
N SER A 244 -20.99 -18.39 -1.85
CA SER A 244 -21.35 -19.76 -2.27
C SER A 244 -21.54 -20.74 -1.10
N ASN A 245 -20.95 -20.48 0.07
CA ASN A 245 -21.19 -21.31 1.26
C ASN A 245 -22.69 -21.36 1.67
N THR A 246 -23.48 -20.32 1.37
CA THR A 246 -24.90 -20.28 1.77
C THR A 246 -25.78 -21.24 0.94
N PRO A 247 -25.75 -21.21 -0.41
CA PRO A 247 -26.47 -22.20 -1.22
C PRO A 247 -25.94 -23.63 -1.07
N GLU A 248 -24.75 -23.83 -0.51
CA GLU A 248 -24.24 -25.17 -0.17
C GLU A 248 -24.75 -25.68 1.18
N ALA A 249 -24.86 -24.79 2.18
CA ALA A 249 -25.36 -25.14 3.50
C ALA A 249 -26.88 -25.32 3.53
N LEU A 250 -27.63 -24.50 2.79
CA LEU A 250 -29.11 -24.52 2.85
C LEU A 250 -29.71 -25.90 2.48
N PRO A 251 -29.27 -26.61 1.42
CA PRO A 251 -29.70 -27.98 1.12
C PRO A 251 -29.58 -28.95 2.30
N VAL A 252 -28.45 -28.91 3.01
CA VAL A 252 -28.18 -29.77 4.18
C VAL A 252 -29.11 -29.40 5.33
N ILE A 253 -29.29 -28.11 5.58
CA ILE A 253 -30.20 -27.60 6.63
C ILE A 253 -31.64 -28.03 6.34
N LEU A 254 -32.13 -27.87 5.10
CA LEU A 254 -33.48 -28.26 4.72
C LEU A 254 -33.70 -29.78 4.80
N PHE A 255 -32.72 -30.57 4.38
CA PHE A 255 -32.74 -32.03 4.54
C PHE A 255 -32.88 -32.42 6.01
N ALA A 256 -32.01 -31.86 6.88
CA ALA A 256 -32.02 -32.18 8.31
C ALA A 256 -33.30 -31.74 9.02
N LEU A 257 -33.74 -30.48 8.82
CA LEU A 257 -34.94 -29.93 9.47
C LEU A 257 -36.24 -30.57 8.99
N SER A 258 -36.27 -31.06 7.74
CA SER A 258 -37.44 -31.79 7.21
C SER A 258 -37.49 -33.25 7.67
N GLY A 259 -36.49 -33.74 8.40
CA GLY A 259 -36.37 -35.15 8.78
C GLY A 259 -36.12 -36.07 7.58
N GLY A 260 -35.46 -35.56 6.53
CA GLY A 260 -35.18 -36.28 5.28
C GLY A 260 -36.33 -36.30 4.27
N ARG A 261 -37.42 -35.56 4.52
CA ARG A 261 -38.56 -35.45 3.58
C ARG A 261 -38.23 -34.60 2.35
N ILE A 262 -37.32 -33.64 2.50
CA ILE A 262 -36.69 -32.96 1.35
C ILE A 262 -35.39 -33.71 1.09
N PRO A 263 -35.21 -34.37 -0.07
CA PRO A 263 -33.94 -35.03 -0.38
C PRO A 263 -32.78 -34.04 -0.41
N LEU A 264 -31.57 -34.55 -0.21
CA LEU A 264 -30.37 -33.73 -0.17
C LEU A 264 -30.11 -33.08 -1.55
N ALA A 265 -30.39 -31.79 -1.68
CA ALA A 265 -30.36 -31.12 -2.98
C ALA A 265 -28.95 -30.86 -3.52
N LEU A 266 -27.91 -30.96 -2.69
CA LEU A 266 -26.51 -30.82 -3.08
C LEU A 266 -25.65 -31.76 -2.23
N THR A 267 -24.86 -32.61 -2.89
CA THR A 267 -24.04 -33.62 -2.20
C THR A 267 -22.66 -33.09 -1.82
N VAL A 268 -21.97 -33.78 -0.91
CA VAL A 268 -20.60 -33.41 -0.49
C VAL A 268 -19.63 -33.34 -1.67
N MET A 269 -19.69 -34.31 -2.60
CA MET A 269 -18.83 -34.30 -3.79
C MET A 269 -19.13 -33.11 -4.70
N GLN A 270 -20.39 -32.69 -4.78
CA GLN A 270 -20.81 -31.53 -5.57
C GLN A 270 -20.36 -30.22 -4.92
N ILE A 271 -20.42 -30.11 -3.58
CA ILE A 271 -19.84 -28.98 -2.84
C ILE A 271 -18.34 -28.86 -3.13
N LEU A 272 -17.60 -29.98 -3.03
CA LEU A 272 -16.16 -29.99 -3.35
C LEU A 272 -15.88 -29.61 -4.82
N ALA A 273 -16.78 -29.96 -5.75
CA ALA A 273 -16.65 -29.56 -7.15
C ALA A 273 -16.78 -28.04 -7.35
N VAL A 274 -17.58 -27.38 -6.51
CA VAL A 274 -17.69 -25.91 -6.51
C VAL A 274 -16.42 -25.29 -5.94
N ASP A 275 -16.10 -25.61 -4.69
CA ASP A 275 -15.02 -24.99 -3.92
C ASP A 275 -13.63 -25.19 -4.54
N LEU A 276 -13.33 -26.39 -5.01
CA LEU A 276 -12.00 -26.76 -5.52
C LEU A 276 -11.92 -26.75 -7.04
N GLY A 277 -13.07 -26.65 -7.71
CA GLY A 277 -13.18 -26.73 -9.16
C GLY A 277 -13.60 -25.42 -9.79
N THR A 278 -14.91 -25.14 -9.77
CA THR A 278 -15.48 -24.04 -10.55
C THR A 278 -15.09 -22.65 -10.03
N ASP A 279 -15.01 -22.46 -8.71
CA ASP A 279 -14.79 -21.14 -8.11
C ASP A 279 -13.33 -20.66 -8.14
N LEU A 280 -12.37 -21.55 -8.35
CA LEU A 280 -10.95 -21.23 -8.22
C LEU A 280 -10.48 -20.18 -9.25
N ALA A 281 -10.78 -20.39 -10.53
CA ALA A 281 -10.35 -19.49 -11.60
C ALA A 281 -11.05 -18.11 -11.54
N PRO A 282 -12.39 -18.01 -11.34
CA PRO A 282 -13.07 -16.75 -11.07
C PRO A 282 -12.52 -16.00 -9.84
N ALA A 283 -12.25 -16.68 -8.73
CA ALA A 283 -11.73 -16.05 -7.52
C ALA A 283 -10.32 -15.46 -7.73
N LEU A 284 -9.44 -16.19 -8.43
CA LEU A 284 -8.11 -15.70 -8.80
C LEU A 284 -8.20 -14.48 -9.73
N ALA A 285 -9.15 -14.48 -10.67
CA ALA A 285 -9.38 -13.33 -11.54
C ALA A 285 -9.79 -12.05 -10.78
N LEU A 286 -10.56 -12.18 -9.69
CA LEU A 286 -10.86 -11.06 -8.78
C LEU A 286 -9.64 -10.58 -7.99
N GLY A 287 -8.70 -11.49 -7.68
CA GLY A 287 -7.43 -11.16 -7.05
C GLY A 287 -6.59 -10.17 -7.88
N ALA A 288 -6.69 -10.27 -9.21
CA ALA A 288 -5.96 -9.47 -10.18
C ALA A 288 -6.78 -8.29 -10.76
N GLU A 289 -7.84 -7.85 -10.07
CA GLU A 289 -8.61 -6.69 -10.48
C GLU A 289 -7.81 -5.39 -10.29
N ALA A 290 -7.93 -4.43 -11.21
CA ALA A 290 -7.26 -3.14 -11.06
C ALA A 290 -7.75 -2.36 -9.84
N ALA A 291 -6.94 -1.40 -9.37
CA ALA A 291 -7.30 -0.48 -8.31
C ALA A 291 -8.63 0.25 -8.62
N GLU A 292 -9.57 0.25 -7.66
CA GLU A 292 -10.81 1.02 -7.81
C GLU A 292 -10.48 2.52 -7.76
N PRO A 293 -10.97 3.34 -8.71
CA PRO A 293 -10.80 4.79 -8.66
C PRO A 293 -11.09 5.40 -7.28
N GLY A 294 -10.20 6.28 -6.85
CA GLY A 294 -10.24 6.90 -5.52
C GLY A 294 -9.78 6.00 -4.38
N VAL A 295 -8.92 5.00 -4.66
CA VAL A 295 -8.22 4.24 -3.61
C VAL A 295 -7.21 5.11 -2.84
N MET A 296 -6.60 6.09 -3.54
CA MET A 296 -5.67 7.07 -2.97
C MET A 296 -6.39 8.28 -2.34
N ASP A 297 -7.72 8.41 -2.46
CA ASP A 297 -8.49 9.49 -1.82
C ASP A 297 -8.89 9.18 -0.37
N ARG A 298 -8.43 8.03 0.15
CA ARG A 298 -8.84 7.49 1.44
C ARG A 298 -7.66 7.52 2.41
N PRO A 299 -7.89 7.78 3.71
CA PRO A 299 -6.83 7.67 4.70
C PRO A 299 -6.37 6.22 4.85
N PRO A 300 -5.18 5.98 5.44
CA PRO A 300 -4.72 4.64 5.77
C PRO A 300 -5.72 3.85 6.61
N ARG A 301 -5.75 2.52 6.41
CA ARG A 301 -6.62 1.63 7.17
C ARG A 301 -6.16 1.51 8.62
N ARG A 302 -7.08 1.17 9.51
CA ARG A 302 -6.73 0.85 10.91
C ARG A 302 -6.04 -0.52 10.98
N LEU A 303 -5.05 -0.66 11.86
CA LEU A 303 -4.36 -1.94 12.09
C LEU A 303 -5.29 -3.03 12.62
N SER A 304 -6.28 -2.66 13.44
CA SER A 304 -7.31 -3.57 13.95
C SER A 304 -8.37 -3.97 12.91
N GLU A 305 -8.34 -3.37 11.71
CA GLU A 305 -9.28 -3.73 10.65
C GLU A 305 -8.86 -5.05 9.99
N HIS A 306 -9.65 -6.08 10.25
CA HIS A 306 -9.46 -7.40 9.68
C HIS A 306 -9.90 -7.43 8.20
N VAL A 307 -9.26 -8.32 7.43
CA VAL A 307 -9.67 -8.62 6.05
C VAL A 307 -11.11 -9.13 6.03
N ILE A 308 -11.41 -10.10 6.90
CA ILE A 308 -12.77 -10.61 7.10
C ILE A 308 -13.48 -9.67 8.08
N SER A 309 -14.28 -8.76 7.53
CA SER A 309 -15.04 -7.79 8.33
C SER A 309 -16.49 -8.24 8.50
N ARG A 310 -17.16 -7.78 9.57
CA ARG A 310 -18.60 -8.00 9.75
C ARG A 310 -19.43 -7.52 8.54
N ALA A 311 -19.04 -6.40 7.93
CA ALA A 311 -19.72 -5.89 6.74
C ALA A 311 -19.59 -6.83 5.53
N LEU A 312 -18.43 -7.48 5.38
CA LEU A 312 -18.20 -8.51 4.36
C LEU A 312 -19.08 -9.73 4.63
N LEU A 313 -19.06 -10.26 5.86
CA LEU A 313 -19.86 -11.43 6.23
C LEU A 313 -21.37 -11.20 6.08
N VAL A 314 -21.87 -10.02 6.47
CA VAL A 314 -23.28 -9.66 6.27
C VAL A 314 -23.63 -9.58 4.79
N ARG A 315 -22.75 -9.00 3.96
CA ARG A 315 -22.97 -8.96 2.51
C ARG A 315 -23.01 -10.36 1.90
N ALA A 316 -22.08 -11.24 2.30
CA ALA A 316 -22.01 -12.60 1.79
C ALA A 316 -23.17 -13.47 2.29
N TYR A 317 -23.29 -13.69 3.60
CA TYR A 317 -24.20 -14.67 4.18
C TYR A 317 -25.65 -14.20 4.37
N VAL A 318 -25.89 -12.89 4.46
CA VAL A 318 -27.24 -12.36 4.75
C VAL A 318 -27.86 -11.71 3.52
N TRP A 319 -27.06 -11.09 2.64
CA TRP A 319 -27.58 -10.37 1.49
C TRP A 319 -27.55 -11.21 0.20
N LEU A 320 -26.38 -11.69 -0.22
CA LEU A 320 -26.23 -12.39 -1.50
C LEU A 320 -26.48 -13.88 -1.40
N GLY A 321 -25.95 -14.53 -0.37
CA GLY A 321 -26.02 -15.96 -0.16
C GLY A 321 -27.45 -16.51 -0.11
N PRO A 322 -28.39 -15.91 0.63
CA PRO A 322 -29.77 -16.39 0.67
C PRO A 322 -30.47 -16.27 -0.69
N ALA A 323 -30.21 -15.21 -1.46
CA ALA A 323 -30.75 -15.09 -2.80
C ALA A 323 -30.23 -16.22 -3.71
N GLN A 324 -28.93 -16.52 -3.63
CA GLN A 324 -28.32 -17.63 -4.36
C GLN A 324 -28.91 -18.98 -3.94
N ALA A 325 -29.09 -19.20 -2.64
CA ALA A 325 -29.64 -20.43 -2.08
C ALA A 325 -31.09 -20.67 -2.49
N LEU A 326 -31.90 -19.61 -2.56
CA LEU A 326 -33.27 -19.68 -3.06
C LEU A 326 -33.30 -20.06 -4.54
N ILE A 327 -32.40 -19.52 -5.36
CA ILE A 327 -32.31 -19.88 -6.78
C ILE A 327 -31.83 -21.33 -6.95
N ALA A 328 -30.83 -21.77 -6.18
CA ALA A 328 -30.33 -23.14 -6.20
C ALA A 328 -31.45 -24.15 -5.83
N MET A 329 -32.21 -23.87 -4.76
CA MET A 329 -33.35 -24.69 -4.40
C MET A 329 -34.49 -24.60 -5.42
N ALA A 330 -34.72 -23.44 -6.04
CA ALA A 330 -35.70 -23.31 -7.11
C ALA A 330 -35.33 -24.19 -8.31
N ALA A 331 -34.05 -24.29 -8.68
CA ALA A 331 -33.59 -25.18 -9.74
C ALA A 331 -33.80 -26.66 -9.39
N PHE A 332 -33.55 -27.05 -8.14
CA PHE A 332 -33.83 -28.39 -7.62
C PHE A 332 -35.31 -28.76 -7.80
N TYR A 333 -36.23 -27.94 -7.30
CA TYR A 333 -37.67 -28.19 -7.42
C TYR A 333 -38.16 -28.09 -8.86
N TYR A 334 -37.62 -27.16 -9.65
CA TYR A 334 -37.96 -27.01 -11.06
C TYR A 334 -37.70 -28.30 -11.85
N GLN A 335 -36.58 -28.98 -11.59
CA GLN A 335 -36.29 -30.27 -12.21
C GLN A 335 -37.31 -31.34 -11.83
N TYR A 336 -37.72 -31.43 -10.56
CA TYR A 336 -38.77 -32.37 -10.14
C TYR A 336 -40.12 -32.06 -10.76
N TRP A 337 -40.49 -30.78 -10.80
CA TRP A 337 -41.79 -30.35 -11.30
C TRP A 337 -41.97 -30.59 -12.79
N GLN A 338 -40.90 -30.49 -13.59
CA GLN A 338 -40.93 -30.86 -14.99
C GLN A 338 -41.07 -32.38 -15.23
N ASN A 339 -40.69 -33.20 -14.25
CA ASN A 339 -40.62 -34.66 -14.38
C ASN A 339 -41.70 -35.38 -13.55
N GLY A 340 -42.89 -34.76 -13.43
CA GLY A 340 -44.09 -35.42 -12.90
C GLY A 340 -44.38 -35.17 -11.42
N PHE A 341 -43.56 -34.38 -10.72
CA PHE A 341 -43.75 -34.05 -9.30
C PHE A 341 -44.22 -32.59 -9.09
N ALA A 342 -44.94 -32.02 -10.06
CA ALA A 342 -45.33 -30.61 -10.07
C ALA A 342 -46.09 -30.21 -8.80
N GLY A 343 -45.62 -29.15 -8.12
CA GLY A 343 -46.22 -28.64 -6.90
C GLY A 343 -45.95 -29.47 -5.64
N GLN A 344 -45.19 -30.56 -5.76
CA GLN A 344 -44.76 -31.36 -4.62
C GLN A 344 -43.48 -30.75 -4.03
N TRP A 345 -43.51 -30.52 -2.72
CA TRP A 345 -42.41 -29.91 -1.96
C TRP A 345 -41.75 -30.87 -0.97
N LEU A 346 -42.46 -31.93 -0.58
CA LEU A 346 -42.02 -32.92 0.40
C LEU A 346 -42.15 -34.32 -0.19
N ASP A 347 -41.41 -35.25 0.38
CA ASP A 347 -41.46 -36.68 0.06
C ASP A 347 -41.12 -36.96 -1.42
N LEU A 348 -40.15 -36.20 -1.95
CA LEU A 348 -39.60 -36.39 -3.30
C LEU A 348 -38.67 -37.61 -3.34
N PRO A 349 -38.53 -38.30 -4.49
CA PRO A 349 -37.57 -39.40 -4.64
C PRO A 349 -36.14 -38.97 -4.28
N GLY A 350 -35.48 -39.71 -3.37
CA GLY A 350 -34.11 -39.43 -2.92
C GLY A 350 -33.01 -40.20 -3.65
N ASP A 351 -33.38 -40.95 -4.69
CA ASP A 351 -32.50 -41.82 -5.45
C ASP A 351 -32.91 -41.89 -6.94
N GLY A 352 -32.09 -42.58 -7.73
CA GLY A 352 -32.31 -42.74 -9.16
C GLY A 352 -31.94 -41.53 -10.01
N TRP A 353 -32.25 -41.62 -11.30
CA TRP A 353 -31.87 -40.62 -12.30
C TRP A 353 -32.48 -39.24 -12.02
N ILE A 354 -33.75 -39.18 -11.60
CA ILE A 354 -34.42 -37.91 -11.36
C ILE A 354 -33.74 -37.13 -10.24
N TYR A 355 -33.40 -37.79 -9.13
CA TYR A 355 -32.65 -37.19 -8.02
C TYR A 355 -31.25 -36.74 -8.45
N ALA A 356 -30.49 -37.60 -9.15
CA ALA A 356 -29.16 -37.23 -9.65
C ALA A 356 -29.22 -36.05 -10.64
N SER A 357 -30.29 -35.93 -11.44
CA SER A 357 -30.48 -34.80 -12.36
C SER A 357 -30.91 -33.51 -11.63
N ALA A 358 -31.69 -33.64 -10.54
CA ALA A 358 -32.12 -32.51 -9.71
C ALA A 358 -30.96 -31.94 -8.89
N THR A 359 -30.10 -32.79 -8.32
CA THR A 359 -28.88 -32.32 -7.63
C THR A 359 -27.88 -31.69 -8.62
N ALA A 360 -27.77 -32.23 -9.83
CA ALA A 360 -27.00 -31.61 -10.91
C ALA A 360 -27.55 -30.23 -11.32
N MET A 361 -28.87 -30.04 -11.29
CA MET A 361 -29.52 -28.74 -11.51
C MET A 361 -29.24 -27.75 -10.39
N THR A 362 -29.25 -28.19 -9.13
CA THR A 362 -28.81 -27.36 -7.98
C THR A 362 -27.36 -26.92 -8.17
N LEU A 363 -26.46 -27.86 -8.45
CA LEU A 363 -25.04 -27.59 -8.69
C LEU A 363 -24.87 -26.57 -9.83
N ALA A 364 -25.55 -26.78 -10.96
CA ALA A 364 -25.47 -25.87 -12.09
C ALA A 364 -26.07 -24.49 -11.78
N ALA A 365 -27.08 -24.40 -10.91
CA ALA A 365 -27.62 -23.14 -10.42
C ALA A 365 -26.64 -22.38 -9.53
N VAL A 366 -25.92 -23.06 -8.62
CA VAL A 366 -24.86 -22.45 -7.81
C VAL A 366 -23.81 -21.81 -8.72
N VAL A 367 -23.30 -22.58 -9.68
CA VAL A 367 -22.27 -22.15 -10.64
C VAL A 367 -22.77 -20.99 -11.53
N THR A 368 -23.94 -21.12 -12.16
CA THR A 368 -24.43 -20.05 -13.05
C THR A 368 -24.74 -18.75 -12.31
N THR A 369 -25.21 -18.82 -11.06
CA THR A 369 -25.40 -17.63 -10.23
C THR A 369 -24.10 -17.03 -9.71
N GLN A 370 -23.04 -17.84 -9.52
CA GLN A 370 -21.71 -17.35 -9.19
C GLN A 370 -21.15 -16.42 -10.26
N ILE A 371 -21.49 -16.59 -11.54
CA ILE A 371 -21.15 -15.61 -12.60
C ILE A 371 -21.71 -14.22 -12.26
N GLY A 372 -22.95 -14.15 -11.77
CA GLY A 372 -23.54 -12.90 -11.30
C GLY A 372 -22.84 -12.32 -10.07
N ASN A 373 -22.52 -13.18 -9.11
CA ASN A 373 -21.78 -12.80 -7.91
C ASN A 373 -20.39 -12.27 -8.28
N LEU A 374 -19.68 -12.90 -9.21
CA LEU A 374 -18.37 -12.50 -9.70
C LEU A 374 -18.40 -11.03 -10.15
N PHE A 375 -19.36 -10.66 -11.00
CA PHE A 375 -19.55 -9.27 -11.41
C PHE A 375 -19.96 -8.36 -10.24
N ALA A 376 -20.81 -8.83 -9.32
CA ALA A 376 -21.18 -8.08 -8.12
C ALA A 376 -19.95 -7.72 -7.26
N GLN A 377 -18.96 -8.62 -7.18
CA GLN A 377 -17.76 -8.46 -6.35
C GLN A 377 -16.66 -7.60 -6.98
N ARG A 378 -16.67 -7.36 -8.30
CA ARG A 378 -15.63 -6.54 -8.97
C ARG A 378 -15.49 -5.14 -8.37
N THR A 379 -16.59 -4.56 -7.90
CA THR A 379 -16.60 -3.26 -7.22
C THR A 379 -17.24 -3.36 -5.83
N THR A 380 -16.74 -2.56 -4.88
CA THR A 380 -17.30 -2.52 -3.52
C THR A 380 -18.32 -1.40 -3.35
N ARG A 381 -18.08 -0.24 -3.98
CA ARG A 381 -18.91 0.98 -3.83
C ARG A 381 -19.40 1.55 -5.15
N MET A 382 -18.54 1.61 -6.16
CA MET A 382 -18.92 2.13 -7.47
C MET A 382 -19.82 1.15 -8.22
N SER A 383 -20.61 1.67 -9.16
CA SER A 383 -21.36 0.79 -10.05
C SER A 383 -20.42 0.10 -11.01
N ILE A 384 -20.68 -1.18 -11.32
CA ILE A 384 -19.93 -1.91 -12.34
C ILE A 384 -19.92 -1.21 -13.69
N VAL A 385 -20.97 -0.44 -14.02
CA VAL A 385 -21.10 0.28 -15.30
C VAL A 385 -19.97 1.31 -15.47
N HIS A 386 -19.47 1.89 -14.38
CA HIS A 386 -18.36 2.86 -14.44
C HIS A 386 -17.01 2.19 -14.69
N VAL A 387 -16.83 0.94 -14.23
CA VAL A 387 -15.59 0.17 -14.41
C VAL A 387 -15.61 -0.65 -15.71
N GLY A 388 -16.80 -0.95 -16.22
CA GLY A 388 -17.02 -1.71 -17.44
C GLY A 388 -16.94 -3.24 -17.22
N PHE A 389 -17.75 -3.99 -17.96
CA PHE A 389 -17.82 -5.46 -17.86
C PHE A 389 -16.59 -6.18 -18.44
N PHE A 390 -15.83 -5.52 -19.33
CA PHE A 390 -14.73 -6.14 -20.09
C PHE A 390 -13.34 -5.62 -19.71
N SER A 391 -13.22 -4.81 -18.65
CA SER A 391 -11.93 -4.26 -18.22
C SER A 391 -10.97 -5.32 -17.69
N ASN A 392 -11.47 -6.37 -17.03
CA ASN A 392 -10.66 -7.49 -16.56
C ASN A 392 -10.86 -8.71 -17.46
N ARG A 393 -9.87 -9.04 -18.29
CA ARG A 393 -9.91 -10.19 -19.20
C ARG A 393 -9.87 -11.53 -18.46
N LEU A 394 -9.24 -11.58 -17.28
CA LEU A 394 -9.13 -12.81 -16.49
C LEU A 394 -10.50 -13.27 -15.96
N VAL A 395 -11.40 -12.33 -15.68
CA VAL A 395 -12.78 -12.64 -15.25
C VAL A 395 -13.50 -13.46 -16.32
N TRP A 396 -13.31 -13.13 -17.60
CA TRP A 396 -13.93 -13.87 -18.70
C TRP A 396 -13.32 -15.26 -18.89
N TYR A 397 -12.00 -15.41 -18.74
CA TYR A 397 -11.39 -16.74 -18.71
C TYR A 397 -11.91 -17.58 -17.53
N GLY A 398 -12.12 -16.95 -16.36
CA GLY A 398 -12.78 -17.57 -15.20
C GLY A 398 -14.17 -18.08 -15.55
N ILE A 399 -15.05 -17.22 -16.09
CA ILE A 399 -16.42 -17.59 -16.48
C ILE A 399 -16.43 -18.72 -17.51
N VAL A 400 -15.57 -18.65 -18.54
CA VAL A 400 -15.49 -19.72 -19.55
C VAL A 400 -15.05 -21.04 -18.91
N SER A 401 -14.05 -21.01 -18.02
CA SER A 401 -13.58 -22.21 -17.33
C SER A 401 -14.67 -22.82 -16.43
N GLU A 402 -15.43 -21.97 -15.74
CA GLU A 402 -16.53 -22.34 -14.87
C GLU A 402 -17.65 -23.02 -15.67
N VAL A 403 -18.10 -22.39 -16.77
CA VAL A 403 -19.11 -22.93 -17.68
C VAL A 403 -18.64 -24.26 -18.27
N VAL A 404 -17.43 -24.34 -18.81
CA VAL A 404 -16.90 -25.59 -19.37
C VAL A 404 -16.90 -26.70 -18.31
N LEU A 405 -16.41 -26.42 -17.10
CA LEU A 405 -16.32 -27.42 -16.05
C LEU A 405 -17.70 -27.93 -15.61
N ILE A 406 -18.70 -27.06 -15.46
CA ILE A 406 -20.04 -27.53 -15.09
C ILE A 406 -20.70 -28.35 -16.21
N PHE A 407 -20.50 -27.99 -17.48
CA PHE A 407 -20.96 -28.83 -18.59
C PHE A 407 -20.30 -30.21 -18.58
N LEU A 408 -19.00 -30.27 -18.27
CA LEU A 408 -18.29 -31.55 -18.12
C LEU A 408 -18.87 -32.37 -16.95
N LEU A 409 -19.08 -31.76 -15.78
CA LEU A 409 -19.64 -32.42 -14.60
C LEU A 409 -21.07 -32.95 -14.84
N VAL A 410 -21.88 -32.25 -15.63
CA VAL A 410 -23.28 -32.63 -15.88
C VAL A 410 -23.43 -33.67 -17.00
N TYR A 411 -22.58 -33.64 -18.04
CA TYR A 411 -22.81 -34.45 -19.26
C TYR A 411 -21.75 -35.52 -19.54
N VAL A 412 -20.60 -35.52 -18.87
CA VAL A 412 -19.55 -36.53 -19.11
C VAL A 412 -19.78 -37.75 -18.19
N PRO A 413 -19.99 -38.97 -18.74
CA PRO A 413 -20.33 -40.15 -17.93
C PRO A 413 -19.31 -40.52 -16.84
N LEU A 414 -18.02 -40.29 -17.09
CA LEU A 414 -16.98 -40.54 -16.10
C LEU A 414 -17.14 -39.63 -14.88
N LEU A 415 -17.39 -38.33 -15.11
CA LEU A 415 -17.56 -37.35 -14.06
C LEU A 415 -18.89 -37.53 -13.34
N GLN A 416 -19.96 -37.88 -14.06
CA GLN A 416 -21.25 -38.22 -13.46
C GLN A 416 -21.13 -39.33 -12.41
N ARG A 417 -20.34 -40.37 -12.68
CA ARG A 417 -20.10 -41.46 -11.72
C ARG A 417 -19.34 -41.03 -10.48
N ILE A 418 -18.40 -40.10 -10.62
CA ILE A 418 -17.57 -39.61 -9.51
C ILE A 418 -18.35 -38.62 -8.64
N PHE A 419 -19.10 -37.71 -9.26
CA PHE A 419 -19.78 -36.59 -8.59
C PHE A 419 -21.26 -36.84 -8.31
N GLY A 420 -21.80 -37.99 -8.73
CA GLY A 420 -23.20 -38.36 -8.50
C GLY A 420 -24.21 -37.47 -9.22
N THR A 421 -23.85 -36.95 -10.40
CA THR A 421 -24.70 -36.10 -11.23
C THR A 421 -25.38 -36.90 -12.34
N ALA A 422 -26.46 -36.38 -12.90
CA ALA A 422 -27.05 -36.87 -14.13
C ALA A 422 -27.41 -35.72 -15.08
N ALA A 423 -27.42 -36.03 -16.37
CA ALA A 423 -27.80 -35.07 -17.40
C ALA A 423 -29.29 -34.68 -17.28
N PHE A 424 -29.59 -33.42 -17.55
CA PHE A 424 -30.94 -32.87 -17.69
C PHE A 424 -31.11 -32.19 -19.06
N ASP A 425 -32.35 -31.86 -19.45
CA ASP A 425 -32.65 -31.25 -20.74
C ASP A 425 -31.87 -29.94 -20.95
N LEU A 426 -31.22 -29.79 -22.09
CA LEU A 426 -30.44 -28.60 -22.45
C LEU A 426 -31.26 -27.29 -22.36
N ARG A 427 -32.57 -27.34 -22.56
CA ARG A 427 -33.47 -26.17 -22.43
C ARG A 427 -33.41 -25.55 -21.03
N ASN A 428 -33.11 -26.35 -20.01
CA ASN A 428 -33.04 -25.88 -18.65
C ASN A 428 -31.83 -24.97 -18.36
N TRP A 429 -30.81 -24.98 -19.22
CA TRP A 429 -29.75 -23.96 -19.15
C TRP A 429 -30.27 -22.54 -19.38
N ILE A 430 -31.35 -22.37 -20.16
CA ILE A 430 -31.99 -21.05 -20.34
C ILE A 430 -32.50 -20.55 -18.99
N PHE A 431 -33.13 -21.43 -18.20
CA PHE A 431 -33.56 -21.10 -16.84
C PHE A 431 -32.37 -20.71 -15.97
N LEU A 432 -31.30 -21.50 -15.95
CA LEU A 432 -30.12 -21.24 -15.12
C LEU A 432 -29.42 -19.91 -15.48
N PHE A 433 -29.14 -19.67 -16.75
CA PHE A 433 -28.50 -18.43 -17.21
C PHE A 433 -29.40 -17.20 -17.07
N ALA A 434 -30.74 -17.36 -17.13
CA ALA A 434 -31.67 -16.26 -16.87
C ALA A 434 -31.55 -15.73 -15.43
N TRP A 435 -31.16 -16.59 -14.47
CA TRP A 435 -30.94 -16.19 -13.08
C TRP A 435 -29.55 -15.64 -12.80
N ALA A 436 -28.57 -15.83 -13.68
CA ALA A 436 -27.20 -15.34 -13.49
C ALA A 436 -27.11 -13.83 -13.16
N PRO A 437 -27.85 -12.91 -13.83
CA PRO A 437 -27.75 -11.48 -13.53
C PRO A 437 -28.30 -11.06 -12.16
N THR A 438 -29.04 -11.93 -11.46
CA THR A 438 -29.80 -11.52 -10.27
C THR A 438 -28.94 -11.04 -9.11
N LEU A 439 -27.86 -11.76 -8.78
CA LEU A 439 -26.94 -11.34 -7.71
C LEU A 439 -26.27 -10.00 -8.01
N LEU A 440 -25.93 -9.76 -9.29
CA LEU A 440 -25.41 -8.48 -9.73
C LEU A 440 -26.44 -7.36 -9.53
N VAL A 441 -27.69 -7.57 -9.95
CA VAL A 441 -28.76 -6.58 -9.78
C VAL A 441 -29.01 -6.28 -8.30
N ILE A 442 -29.09 -7.33 -7.46
CA ILE A 442 -29.28 -7.20 -6.01
C ILE A 442 -28.15 -6.37 -5.37
N ASP A 443 -26.91 -6.59 -5.78
CA ASP A 443 -25.77 -5.84 -5.25
C ASP A 443 -25.68 -4.41 -5.80
N GLU A 444 -26.04 -4.17 -7.07
CA GLU A 444 -26.10 -2.82 -7.63
C GLU A 444 -27.18 -1.97 -6.98
N VAL A 445 -28.34 -2.55 -6.63
CA VAL A 445 -29.36 -1.88 -5.82
C VAL A 445 -28.78 -1.49 -4.45
N ARG A 446 -28.09 -2.42 -3.77
CA ARG A 446 -27.41 -2.13 -2.50
C ARG A 446 -26.40 -0.98 -2.64
N LYS A 447 -25.56 -1.02 -3.67
CA LYS A 447 -24.56 0.03 -3.94
C LYS A 447 -25.24 1.38 -4.25
N ALA A 448 -26.33 1.39 -5.02
CA ALA A 448 -27.09 2.60 -5.31
C ALA A 448 -27.68 3.24 -4.04
N LEU A 449 -28.25 2.43 -3.13
CA LEU A 449 -28.76 2.90 -1.84
C LEU A 449 -27.65 3.47 -0.96
N LEU A 450 -26.46 2.85 -0.94
CA LEU A 450 -25.30 3.35 -0.20
C LEU A 450 -24.78 4.68 -0.76
N ARG A 451 -24.80 4.86 -2.09
CA ARG A 451 -24.44 6.12 -2.74
C ARG A 451 -25.45 7.23 -2.41
N ALA A 452 -26.75 6.94 -2.51
CA ALA A 452 -27.81 7.89 -2.22
C ALA A 452 -27.82 8.39 -0.75
N LYS A 453 -27.40 7.55 0.21
CA LYS A 453 -27.26 7.96 1.61
C LYS A 453 -26.11 8.94 1.86
N LYS A 454 -25.08 8.94 1.00
CA LYS A 454 -23.92 9.85 1.12
C LYS A 454 -24.14 11.20 0.43
N THR A 455 -25.08 11.30 -0.51
CA THR A 455 -25.37 12.55 -1.24
C THR A 455 -26.30 13.51 -0.49
N LYS A 456 -26.71 13.22 0.76
CA LYS A 456 -27.30 14.26 1.62
C LYS A 456 -26.19 15.21 2.10
N PRO A 457 -26.17 16.50 1.67
CA PRO A 457 -25.18 17.46 2.13
C PRO A 457 -25.55 17.88 3.55
N GLY A 458 -24.88 17.29 4.53
CA GLY A 458 -25.20 17.51 5.94
C GLY A 458 -24.11 17.00 6.85
N HIS A 459 -22.88 17.48 6.65
CA HIS A 459 -21.99 17.95 7.71
C HIS A 459 -20.68 18.36 7.06
N ARG A 460 -20.40 19.68 7.12
CA ARG A 460 -19.06 20.24 7.02
C ARG A 460 -18.10 19.33 7.79
N TRP A 461 -16.95 19.04 7.19
CA TRP A 461 -15.78 18.53 7.89
C TRP A 461 -15.35 19.54 8.95
N THR A 462 -16.04 19.56 10.09
CA THR A 462 -15.48 20.10 11.31
C THR A 462 -14.34 19.18 11.69
N GLN A 463 -13.13 19.71 11.76
CA GLN A 463 -12.00 19.10 12.43
C GLN A 463 -12.41 18.79 13.87
N MET A 464 -13.01 17.62 14.11
CA MET A 464 -13.13 17.08 15.45
C MET A 464 -11.85 16.31 15.74
N ASN A 465 -10.98 17.02 16.44
CA ASN A 465 -9.97 16.46 17.32
C ASN A 465 -10.65 15.39 18.20
N THR A 466 -10.49 14.13 17.82
CA THR A 466 -10.88 12.98 18.65
C THR A 466 -9.71 12.03 18.65
N GLU A 467 -8.99 12.03 19.77
CA GLU A 467 -7.94 11.09 20.17
C GLU A 467 -8.49 9.66 20.27
N LYS A 468 -8.83 9.07 19.12
CA LYS A 468 -9.06 7.63 19.00
C LYS A 468 -8.23 7.11 17.86
N THR A 469 -6.97 6.84 18.19
CA THR A 469 -6.02 5.93 17.51
C THR A 469 -6.32 5.77 16.02
N LYS A 470 -6.04 6.84 15.25
CA LYS A 470 -5.92 6.71 13.80
C LYS A 470 -4.62 5.95 13.59
N ALA A 471 -4.67 4.75 13.02
CA ALA A 471 -3.45 4.17 12.49
C ALA A 471 -2.97 5.11 11.38
N GLN A 472 -1.78 5.69 11.54
CA GLN A 472 -1.16 6.53 10.54
C GLN A 472 -0.09 5.71 9.83
N ILE A 473 0.09 5.97 8.54
CA ILE A 473 1.30 5.55 7.85
C ILE A 473 2.25 6.73 7.91
N SER A 474 3.40 6.51 8.54
CA SER A 474 4.48 7.48 8.64
C SER A 474 5.61 7.01 7.73
N MET A 475 5.91 7.80 6.70
CA MET A 475 6.99 7.54 5.77
C MET A 475 8.20 8.39 6.17
N CYS A 476 9.25 7.74 6.66
CA CYS A 476 10.51 8.37 7.00
C CYS A 476 11.40 8.40 5.75
N PHE A 477 11.65 9.61 5.25
CA PHE A 477 12.52 9.84 4.12
C PHE A 477 13.94 10.11 4.62
N PHE A 478 14.84 9.13 4.51
CA PHE A 478 16.26 9.38 4.67
C PHE A 478 16.84 9.92 3.38
N SER A 479 17.48 11.06 3.52
CA SER A 479 18.24 11.68 2.47
C SER A 479 19.66 11.79 3.00
N ASP A 480 20.43 10.71 2.83
CA ASP A 480 21.88 10.77 2.95
C ASP A 480 22.42 11.03 1.55
N TYR A 481 22.48 12.30 1.15
CA TYR A 481 23.23 12.68 -0.05
C TYR A 481 24.74 12.53 0.23
N GLU A 482 25.22 11.28 0.29
CA GLU A 482 26.63 10.99 0.07
C GLU A 482 26.96 11.38 -1.37
N THR A 483 27.27 12.66 -1.56
CA THR A 483 28.02 13.10 -2.73
C THR A 483 29.35 12.35 -2.72
N ARG A 484 29.41 11.27 -3.50
CA ARG A 484 30.62 10.99 -4.27
C ARG A 484 30.83 12.16 -5.21
N VAL A 485 31.44 13.23 -4.70
CA VAL A 485 32.16 14.16 -5.57
C VAL A 485 33.24 13.31 -6.23
N ARG A 486 32.98 12.77 -7.42
CA ARG A 486 34.03 12.43 -8.37
C ARG A 486 34.73 13.75 -8.66
N ILE A 487 35.71 14.10 -7.82
CA ILE A 487 36.79 14.98 -8.23
C ILE A 487 37.39 14.22 -9.41
N GLN A 488 37.06 14.64 -10.63
CA GLN A 488 37.85 14.28 -11.81
C GLN A 488 39.30 14.50 -11.39
N ARG A 489 40.09 13.41 -11.42
CA ARG A 489 41.53 13.45 -11.16
C ARG A 489 42.08 14.65 -11.94
N ILE A 490 42.43 15.71 -11.23
CA ILE A 490 43.30 16.74 -11.79
C ILE A 490 44.59 15.98 -12.10
N PRO A 491 45.04 15.89 -13.35
CA PRO A 491 46.28 15.22 -13.66
C PRO A 491 47.37 16.00 -12.93
N VAL A 492 47.95 15.36 -11.91
CA VAL A 492 49.21 15.80 -11.34
C VAL A 492 50.23 15.58 -12.45
N PHE A 493 50.56 16.67 -13.16
CA PHE A 493 51.75 16.71 -13.99
C PHE A 493 52.95 16.54 -13.06
N THR A 494 53.58 15.38 -13.15
CA THR A 494 54.94 15.17 -12.67
C THR A 494 55.86 16.05 -13.52
N VAL A 495 56.60 16.94 -12.85
CA VAL A 495 57.90 17.43 -13.33
C VAL A 495 58.95 16.77 -12.47
#